data_AF-A0A6A4VAK0-F1
#
_entry.id   AF-A0A6A4VAK0-F1
#
_cell.length_a   1.000
_cell.length_b   1.000
_cell.length_c   1.000
_cell.angle_alpha   90.00
_cell.angle_beta   90.00
_cell.angle_gamma   90.00
#
_symmetry.space_group_name_H-M   'P 1'
#
loop_
_entity.id
_entity.type
_entity.pdbx_description
1 polymer ?
#
loop_
_entity_poly.entity_id
_entity_poly.type
_entity_poly.pdbx_seq_one_letter_code
_entity_poly.pdbx_strand_id
1 'polypeptide(L)'
;MLSMTGRRRLLGLLWLACLLAGALCLTLDQQHQSGSGQVVTLHHQQTILTLQMTDSGELTRCDTIEVNYADDERRRLAAIRRERPVTDVSLSHMLDTLRRCQQLDTVRRRRRPQGQAAELTKSGDHWDASMLLRGLVPGTKWCGLGDTAEGWNDLGTNAELDRCCRTHDLCPVKVKAYKRRYDLFNWGVYTKSHCACDQEFYRCLKASSAREADSVGRLFFDLLQPQCVQGRVCEPDEPADACLERQKAGEVAKTGLKFFDQPRRYETAPVTVSAGAGNYD
;
A
#
# COMPACT_ATOMS: atom_id res chain seq x y z
N MET A 1 -0.36 -37.53 -34.54
CA MET A 1 0.20 -36.17 -34.74
C MET A 1 -0.39 -35.60 -36.02
N LEU A 2 -1.33 -34.66 -35.92
CA LEU A 2 -1.82 -33.89 -37.08
C LEU A 2 -1.19 -32.49 -37.05
N SER A 3 -0.63 -32.08 -38.19
CA SER A 3 0.11 -30.84 -38.41
C SER A 3 -0.70 -29.57 -38.06
N MET A 4 0.00 -28.53 -37.58
CA MET A 4 -0.58 -27.23 -37.17
C MET A 4 -1.34 -26.49 -38.29
N THR A 5 -1.22 -26.91 -39.54
CA THR A 5 -2.00 -26.38 -40.68
C THR A 5 -3.41 -26.99 -40.80
N GLY A 6 -3.68 -28.15 -40.18
CA GLY A 6 -5.01 -28.79 -40.19
C GLY A 6 -6.00 -28.21 -39.17
N ARG A 7 -5.52 -27.74 -38.00
CA ARG A 7 -6.39 -27.16 -36.94
C ARG A 7 -6.99 -25.81 -37.32
N ARG A 8 -6.29 -25.00 -38.12
CA ARG A 8 -6.79 -23.68 -38.57
C ARG A 8 -7.92 -23.79 -39.60
N ARG A 9 -7.99 -24.88 -40.39
CA ARG A 9 -9.08 -25.10 -41.35
C ARG A 9 -10.36 -25.64 -40.71
N LEU A 10 -10.26 -26.42 -39.62
CA LEU A 10 -11.44 -26.86 -38.86
C LEU A 10 -12.12 -25.71 -38.09
N LEU A 11 -11.32 -24.81 -37.50
CA LEU A 11 -11.82 -23.64 -36.76
C LEU A 11 -12.53 -22.62 -37.67
N GLY A 12 -12.10 -22.48 -38.93
CA GLY A 12 -12.74 -21.58 -39.90
C GLY A 12 -14.10 -22.09 -40.42
N LEU A 13 -14.28 -23.41 -40.54
CA LEU A 13 -15.56 -24.00 -40.99
C LEU A 13 -16.62 -24.03 -39.89
N LEU A 14 -16.21 -24.15 -38.63
CA LEU A 14 -17.11 -24.05 -37.47
C LEU A 14 -17.65 -22.62 -37.25
N TRP A 15 -16.87 -21.59 -37.62
CA TRP A 15 -17.31 -20.20 -37.54
C TRP A 15 -18.37 -19.85 -38.59
N LEU A 16 -18.25 -20.36 -39.82
CA LEU A 16 -19.28 -20.19 -40.86
C LEU A 16 -20.57 -20.96 -40.54
N ALA A 17 -20.48 -22.11 -39.87
CA ALA A 17 -21.66 -22.87 -39.44
C ALA A 17 -22.47 -22.13 -38.36
N CYS A 18 -21.80 -21.39 -37.46
CA CYS A 18 -22.46 -20.58 -36.43
C CYS A 18 -23.16 -19.33 -36.96
N LEU A 19 -22.73 -18.78 -38.10
CA LEU A 19 -23.37 -17.61 -38.72
C LEU A 19 -24.66 -17.96 -39.47
N LEU A 20 -24.84 -19.22 -39.88
CA LEU A 20 -26.02 -19.68 -40.63
C LEU A 20 -27.13 -20.26 -39.76
N ALA A 21 -26.84 -20.67 -38.53
CA ALA A 21 -27.84 -21.17 -37.58
C ALA A 21 -27.97 -20.16 -36.42
N GLY A 22 -28.88 -19.20 -36.56
CA GLY A 22 -29.14 -18.14 -35.58
C GLY A 22 -29.62 -18.65 -34.21
N ALA A 23 -28.69 -19.16 -33.40
CA ALA A 23 -28.90 -19.55 -32.02
C ALA A 23 -27.68 -19.20 -31.16
N LEU A 24 -27.96 -18.54 -30.04
CA LEU A 24 -27.09 -18.07 -28.95
C LEU A 24 -25.67 -18.65 -28.92
N CYS A 25 -24.68 -17.82 -29.24
CA CYS A 25 -23.30 -17.99 -28.78
C CYS A 25 -23.23 -17.54 -27.31
N LEU A 26 -23.67 -18.40 -26.38
CA LEU A 26 -23.40 -18.21 -24.95
C LEU A 26 -21.91 -18.41 -24.73
N THR A 27 -21.25 -17.29 -24.51
CA THR A 27 -19.96 -17.08 -23.84
C THR A 27 -19.41 -18.30 -23.08
N LEU A 28 -18.49 -19.04 -23.70
CA LEU A 28 -17.38 -19.64 -22.96
C LEU A 28 -16.34 -18.54 -22.78
N ASP A 29 -16.59 -17.65 -21.82
CA ASP A 29 -15.54 -16.78 -21.30
C ASP A 29 -15.65 -16.79 -19.77
N GLN A 30 -14.51 -17.04 -19.13
CA GLN A 30 -14.27 -16.83 -17.70
C GLN A 30 -14.84 -17.84 -16.68
N GLN A 31 -14.38 -19.09 -16.72
CA GLN A 31 -14.15 -19.82 -15.46
C GLN A 31 -12.82 -19.35 -14.84
N HIS A 32 -12.78 -18.12 -14.32
CA HIS A 32 -11.86 -17.78 -13.27
C HIS A 32 -12.47 -18.31 -11.98
N GLN A 33 -11.78 -19.20 -11.27
CA GLN A 33 -12.25 -19.77 -10.01
C GLN A 33 -12.47 -18.64 -8.99
N SER A 34 -13.71 -18.16 -8.88
CA SER A 34 -14.20 -17.41 -7.74
C SER A 34 -14.22 -18.37 -6.56
N GLY A 35 -13.13 -18.44 -5.80
CA GLY A 35 -13.19 -18.93 -4.44
C GLY A 35 -14.20 -18.08 -3.68
N SER A 36 -15.21 -18.73 -3.09
CA SER A 36 -16.15 -18.10 -2.15
C SER A 36 -15.34 -17.43 -1.04
N GLY A 37 -15.30 -16.10 -1.08
CA GLY A 37 -14.53 -15.30 -0.16
C GLY A 37 -15.18 -13.94 -0.02
N GLN A 38 -15.20 -13.42 1.20
CA GLN A 38 -15.77 -12.12 1.49
C GLN A 38 -14.80 -11.02 1.05
N VAL A 39 -15.29 -10.05 0.29
CA VAL A 39 -14.53 -8.85 -0.08
C VAL A 39 -15.00 -7.67 0.76
N VAL A 40 -14.10 -7.08 1.55
CA VAL A 40 -14.38 -5.92 2.39
C VAL A 40 -13.60 -4.72 1.85
N THR A 41 -14.27 -3.60 1.60
CA THR A 41 -13.61 -2.35 1.18
C THR A 41 -13.71 -1.32 2.30
N LEU A 42 -12.56 -0.90 2.81
CA LEU A 42 -12.43 0.12 3.84
C LEU A 42 -11.93 1.42 3.22
N HIS A 43 -12.37 2.55 3.76
CA HIS A 43 -11.90 3.86 3.36
C HIS A 43 -11.60 4.72 4.59
N HIS A 44 -10.46 5.42 4.52
CA HIS A 44 -10.15 6.53 5.39
C HIS A 44 -9.31 7.51 4.59
N GLN A 45 -9.85 8.69 4.28
CA GLN A 45 -9.10 9.76 3.63
C GLN A 45 -8.42 9.25 2.33
N GLN A 46 -7.10 9.41 2.20
CA GLN A 46 -6.37 9.08 0.96
C GLN A 46 -6.24 7.59 0.65
N THR A 47 -6.70 6.71 1.56
CA THR A 47 -6.48 5.28 1.46
C THR A 47 -7.81 4.54 1.35
N ILE A 48 -7.97 3.83 0.23
CA ILE A 48 -9.02 2.82 0.04
C ILE A 48 -8.33 1.46 0.05
N LEU A 49 -8.69 0.62 1.02
CA LEU A 49 -8.12 -0.69 1.25
C LEU A 49 -9.16 -1.77 0.96
N THR A 50 -8.85 -2.67 0.04
CA THR A 50 -9.67 -3.85 -0.28
C THR A 50 -9.05 -5.08 0.38
N LEU A 51 -9.84 -5.79 1.15
CA LEU A 51 -9.49 -7.03 1.83
C LEU A 51 -10.24 -8.18 1.16
N GLN A 52 -9.53 -9.26 0.86
CA GLN A 52 -10.16 -10.54 0.55
C GLN A 52 -10.00 -11.44 1.76
N MET A 53 -11.10 -12.05 2.18
CA MET A 53 -11.17 -12.91 3.35
C MET A 53 -11.78 -14.25 2.95
N THR A 54 -11.42 -15.32 3.66
CA THR A 54 -12.15 -16.60 3.56
C THR A 54 -13.55 -16.46 4.16
N ASP A 55 -14.42 -17.43 3.88
CA ASP A 55 -15.73 -17.53 4.54
C ASP A 55 -15.61 -17.71 6.06
N SER A 56 -14.47 -18.20 6.55
CA SER A 56 -14.14 -18.30 7.98
C SER A 56 -13.60 -17.00 8.60
N GLY A 57 -13.49 -15.91 7.83
CA GLY A 57 -13.00 -14.62 8.30
C GLY A 57 -11.47 -14.48 8.37
N GLU A 58 -10.72 -15.37 7.73
CA GLU A 58 -9.26 -15.25 7.64
C GLU A 58 -8.87 -14.30 6.50
N LEU A 59 -8.00 -13.32 6.78
CA LEU A 59 -7.49 -12.40 5.77
C LEU A 59 -6.55 -13.12 4.81
N THR A 60 -6.91 -13.18 3.52
CA THR A 60 -6.14 -13.89 2.50
C THR A 60 -5.38 -12.97 1.57
N ARG A 61 -5.86 -11.76 1.31
CA ARG A 61 -5.21 -10.77 0.41
C ARG A 61 -5.59 -9.33 0.74
N CYS A 62 -4.67 -8.41 0.50
CA CYS A 62 -4.93 -6.97 0.53
C CYS A 62 -4.53 -6.33 -0.79
N ASP A 63 -5.30 -5.32 -1.20
CA ASP A 63 -5.01 -4.44 -2.34
C ASP A 63 -5.40 -3.00 -1.96
N THR A 64 -4.65 -2.01 -2.41
CA THR A 64 -4.92 -0.58 -2.09
C THR A 64 -5.08 0.26 -3.34
N ILE A 65 -5.94 1.27 -3.24
CA ILE A 65 -6.02 2.35 -4.21
C ILE A 65 -5.60 3.62 -3.49
N GLU A 66 -4.42 4.15 -3.83
CA GLU A 66 -3.99 5.47 -3.37
C GLU A 66 -4.74 6.53 -4.19
N VAL A 67 -5.32 7.53 -3.52
CA VAL A 67 -5.90 8.67 -4.21
C VAL A 67 -5.10 9.96 -3.98
N ASN A 68 -4.42 10.38 -5.04
CA ASN A 68 -3.34 11.37 -4.99
C ASN A 68 -3.79 12.83 -5.01
N TYR A 69 -4.99 13.12 -5.52
CA TYR A 69 -5.54 14.47 -5.57
C TYR A 69 -6.92 14.51 -4.91
N ALA A 70 -7.20 15.55 -4.13
CA ALA A 70 -8.46 15.67 -3.38
C ALA A 70 -9.71 15.66 -4.30
N ASP A 71 -9.60 16.22 -5.51
CA ASP A 71 -10.68 16.20 -6.50
C ASP A 71 -10.84 14.84 -7.20
N ASP A 72 -9.78 14.04 -7.22
CA ASP A 72 -9.80 12.66 -7.74
C ASP A 72 -10.34 11.69 -6.69
N GLU A 73 -10.16 11.99 -5.40
CA GLU A 73 -10.63 11.18 -4.26
C GLU A 73 -12.14 11.04 -4.26
N ARG A 74 -12.86 12.17 -4.31
CA ARG A 74 -14.32 12.15 -4.33
C ARG A 74 -14.86 11.39 -5.54
N ARG A 75 -14.26 11.59 -6.73
CA ARG A 75 -14.69 10.94 -7.97
C ARG A 75 -14.40 9.43 -7.98
N ARG A 76 -13.20 9.04 -7.59
CA ARG A 76 -12.79 7.62 -7.54
C ARG A 76 -13.56 6.87 -6.45
N LEU A 77 -13.69 7.45 -5.26
CA LEU A 77 -14.49 6.87 -4.19
C LEU A 77 -15.96 6.73 -4.60
N ALA A 78 -16.55 7.73 -5.25
CA ALA A 78 -17.92 7.64 -5.77
C ALA A 78 -18.08 6.55 -6.82
N ALA A 79 -17.10 6.36 -7.71
CA ALA A 79 -17.12 5.25 -8.66
C ALA A 79 -17.10 3.90 -7.94
N ILE A 80 -16.20 3.71 -6.97
CA ILE A 80 -16.09 2.46 -6.20
C ILE A 80 -17.36 2.19 -5.40
N ARG A 81 -17.94 3.20 -4.75
CA ARG A 81 -19.18 3.08 -3.97
C ARG A 81 -20.40 2.64 -4.81
N ARG A 82 -20.39 2.91 -6.12
CA ARG A 82 -21.44 2.42 -7.04
C ARG A 82 -21.27 0.96 -7.38
N GLU A 83 -20.05 0.45 -7.35
CA GLU A 83 -19.73 -0.94 -7.71
C GLU A 83 -19.80 -1.87 -6.49
N ARG A 84 -19.44 -1.38 -5.30
CA ARG A 84 -19.38 -2.18 -4.07
C ARG A 84 -19.54 -1.34 -2.80
N PRO A 85 -20.05 -1.93 -1.69
CA PRO A 85 -20.09 -1.26 -0.39
C PRO A 85 -18.69 -0.85 0.08
N VAL A 86 -18.57 0.39 0.58
CA VAL A 86 -17.35 0.92 1.18
C VAL A 86 -17.66 1.36 2.61
N THR A 87 -16.90 0.85 3.57
CA THR A 87 -17.04 1.21 4.98
C THR A 87 -16.04 2.30 5.33
N ASP A 88 -16.53 3.45 5.79
CA ASP A 88 -15.68 4.49 6.35
C ASP A 88 -15.24 4.07 7.76
N VAL A 89 -13.93 4.14 8.03
CA VAL A 89 -13.34 3.72 9.31
C VAL A 89 -12.50 4.83 9.92
N SER A 90 -12.18 4.72 11.21
CA SER A 90 -11.25 5.66 11.86
C SER A 90 -9.81 5.46 11.38
N LEU A 91 -8.95 6.47 11.60
CA LEU A 91 -7.52 6.36 11.28
C LEU A 91 -6.89 5.17 12.00
N SER A 92 -7.18 5.00 13.29
CA SER A 92 -6.65 3.91 14.10
C SER A 92 -7.02 2.53 13.56
N HIS A 93 -8.27 2.35 13.12
CA HIS A 93 -8.73 1.12 12.51
C HIS A 93 -7.97 0.87 11.20
N MET A 94 -7.88 1.87 10.32
CA MET A 94 -7.17 1.73 9.05
C MET A 94 -5.70 1.35 9.25
N LEU A 95 -5.01 1.98 10.22
CA LEU A 95 -3.62 1.66 10.53
C LEU A 95 -3.46 0.24 11.09
N ASP A 96 -4.36 -0.23 11.96
CA ASP A 96 -4.35 -1.62 12.43
C ASP A 96 -4.54 -2.60 11.26
N THR A 97 -5.46 -2.31 10.35
CA THR A 97 -5.71 -3.16 9.18
C THR A 97 -4.50 -3.19 8.24
N LEU A 98 -3.87 -2.05 7.95
CA LEU A 98 -2.64 -1.99 7.15
C LEU A 98 -1.51 -2.81 7.79
N ARG A 99 -1.36 -2.75 9.12
CA ARG A 99 -0.41 -3.57 9.87
C ARG A 99 -0.70 -5.07 9.73
N ARG A 100 -1.97 -5.50 9.80
CA ARG A 100 -2.36 -6.90 9.58
C ARG A 100 -2.06 -7.36 8.15
N CYS A 101 -2.36 -6.52 7.15
CA CYS A 101 -2.02 -6.78 5.76
C CYS A 101 -0.51 -6.94 5.57
N GLN A 102 0.30 -6.14 6.27
CA GLN A 102 1.75 -6.26 6.25
C GLN A 102 2.25 -7.57 6.89
N GLN A 103 1.62 -8.02 7.99
CA GLN A 103 1.93 -9.30 8.62
C GLN A 103 1.60 -10.48 7.70
N LEU A 104 0.55 -10.40 6.90
CA LEU A 104 0.21 -11.43 5.92
C LEU A 104 1.35 -11.65 4.90
N ASP A 105 2.08 -10.60 4.52
CA ASP A 105 3.24 -10.74 3.62
C ASP A 105 4.33 -11.64 4.21
N THR A 106 4.55 -11.59 5.54
CA THR A 106 5.51 -12.48 6.22
C THR A 106 5.12 -13.94 6.07
N VAL A 107 3.83 -14.24 6.24
CA VAL A 107 3.28 -15.60 6.20
C VAL A 107 3.35 -16.14 4.77
N ARG A 108 2.94 -15.33 3.79
CA ARG A 108 3.02 -15.68 2.37
C ARG A 108 4.45 -15.94 1.93
N ARG A 109 5.42 -15.14 2.38
CA ARG A 109 6.84 -15.36 2.09
C ARG A 109 7.36 -16.67 2.68
N ARG A 110 6.99 -17.01 3.92
CA ARG A 110 7.39 -18.28 4.56
C ARG A 110 6.79 -19.51 3.88
N ARG A 111 5.55 -19.40 3.38
CA ARG A 111 4.86 -20.50 2.69
C ARG A 111 5.35 -20.73 1.26
N ARG A 112 6.05 -19.76 0.66
CA ARG A 112 6.55 -19.88 -0.72
C ARG A 112 7.69 -20.93 -0.75
N PRO A 113 7.53 -22.05 -1.47
CA PRO A 113 8.55 -23.10 -1.52
C PRO A 113 9.89 -22.56 -2.05
N GLN A 114 10.98 -22.94 -1.39
CA GLN A 114 12.36 -22.76 -1.87
C GLN A 114 12.50 -23.46 -3.23
N GLY A 115 12.26 -22.72 -4.32
CA GLY A 115 12.23 -23.29 -5.68
C GLY A 115 11.43 -22.47 -6.69
N GLN A 116 10.55 -21.59 -6.21
CA GLN A 116 9.93 -20.53 -7.02
C GLN A 116 10.38 -19.16 -6.52
N ALA A 117 11.70 -18.93 -6.48
CA ALA A 117 12.18 -17.58 -6.66
C ALA A 117 11.53 -17.09 -7.95
N ALA A 118 10.79 -15.98 -7.89
CA ALA A 118 10.31 -15.32 -9.09
C ALA A 118 11.49 -15.29 -10.07
N GLU A 119 11.24 -15.75 -11.29
CA GLU A 119 12.22 -15.80 -12.36
C GLU A 119 13.05 -14.53 -12.28
N LEU A 120 14.31 -14.71 -11.89
CA LEU A 120 15.27 -13.65 -11.71
C LEU A 120 15.43 -13.08 -13.13
N THR A 121 14.62 -12.09 -13.49
CA THR A 121 15.09 -11.13 -14.47
C THR A 121 16.30 -10.54 -13.79
N LYS A 122 17.48 -11.01 -14.21
CA LYS A 122 18.72 -10.27 -14.12
C LYS A 122 18.51 -8.98 -14.91
N SER A 123 17.73 -8.07 -14.34
CA SER A 123 17.82 -6.66 -14.64
C SER A 123 19.13 -6.22 -14.00
N GLY A 124 20.25 -6.61 -14.62
CA GLY A 124 21.56 -6.17 -14.20
C GLY A 124 21.56 -4.65 -14.16
N ASP A 125 21.96 -4.10 -13.02
CA ASP A 125 22.60 -2.79 -12.85
C ASP A 125 22.08 -1.62 -13.71
N HIS A 126 20.78 -1.57 -13.98
CA HIS A 126 20.16 -0.39 -14.60
C HIS A 126 19.45 0.40 -13.51
N TRP A 127 20.22 1.19 -12.78
CA TRP A 127 19.69 2.27 -11.96
C TRP A 127 19.05 3.29 -12.90
N ASP A 128 17.73 3.23 -13.05
CA ASP A 128 16.98 4.27 -13.74
C ASP A 128 17.30 5.60 -13.04
N ALA A 129 17.61 6.63 -13.81
CA ALA A 129 17.87 7.99 -13.31
C ALA A 129 16.71 8.48 -12.41
N SER A 130 15.49 8.03 -12.67
CA SER A 130 14.32 8.26 -11.81
C SER A 130 14.50 7.69 -10.40
N MET A 131 15.06 6.48 -10.25
CA MET A 131 15.29 5.85 -8.94
C MET A 131 16.36 6.59 -8.13
N LEU A 132 17.42 7.06 -8.79
CA LEU A 132 18.47 7.85 -8.16
C LEU A 132 17.95 9.23 -7.72
N LEU A 133 17.16 9.89 -8.56
CA LEU A 133 16.52 11.16 -8.22
C LEU A 133 15.54 11.01 -7.04
N ARG A 134 14.88 9.86 -6.94
CA ARG A 134 13.99 9.52 -5.83
C ARG A 134 14.73 9.01 -4.60
N GLY A 135 16.03 8.77 -4.67
CA GLY A 135 16.81 8.23 -3.56
C GLY A 135 16.28 6.90 -3.04
N LEU A 136 15.80 6.02 -3.93
CA LEU A 136 15.25 4.73 -3.53
C LEU A 136 16.34 3.84 -2.90
N VAL A 137 16.04 3.25 -1.75
CA VAL A 137 16.94 2.32 -1.09
C VAL A 137 17.12 1.07 -1.97
N PRO A 138 18.36 0.59 -2.20
CA PRO A 138 18.62 -0.62 -2.99
C PRO A 138 17.75 -1.81 -2.58
N GLY A 139 17.15 -2.46 -3.57
CA GLY A 139 16.28 -3.62 -3.36
C GLY A 139 14.89 -3.29 -2.82
N THR A 140 14.50 -2.02 -2.75
CA THR A 140 13.16 -1.56 -2.33
C THR A 140 12.46 -0.85 -3.48
N LYS A 141 11.13 -0.80 -3.45
CA LYS A 141 10.31 -0.03 -4.40
C LYS A 141 9.60 1.15 -3.75
N TRP A 142 9.48 1.15 -2.42
CA TRP A 142 8.72 2.12 -1.64
C TRP A 142 9.58 3.01 -0.74
N CYS A 143 10.85 2.66 -0.49
CA CYS A 143 11.69 3.43 0.43
C CYS A 143 12.41 4.57 -0.28
N GLY A 144 11.75 5.72 -0.48
CA GLY A 144 12.37 6.91 -1.07
C GLY A 144 11.41 8.11 -1.18
N LEU A 145 11.73 9.05 -2.06
CA LEU A 145 10.88 10.18 -2.43
C LEU A 145 9.77 9.72 -3.37
N GLY A 146 8.77 9.07 -2.79
CA GLY A 146 7.74 8.32 -3.50
C GLY A 146 8.23 6.92 -3.89
N ASP A 147 7.43 6.22 -4.68
CA ASP A 147 7.63 4.79 -4.98
C ASP A 147 7.64 4.51 -6.49
N THR A 148 8.19 3.35 -6.87
CA THR A 148 8.13 2.81 -8.24
C THR A 148 7.29 1.53 -8.28
N ALA A 149 6.38 1.35 -7.33
CA ALA A 149 5.60 0.14 -7.20
C ALA A 149 4.35 0.22 -8.09
N GLU A 150 3.97 -0.91 -8.67
CA GLU A 150 2.73 -0.99 -9.48
C GLU A 150 1.47 -1.12 -8.60
N GLY A 151 1.64 -1.45 -7.32
CA GLY A 151 0.55 -1.57 -6.35
C GLY A 151 0.96 -2.30 -5.07
N TRP A 152 0.01 -2.51 -4.15
CA TRP A 152 0.25 -3.04 -2.79
C TRP A 152 1.18 -4.27 -2.73
N ASN A 153 0.97 -5.24 -3.63
CA ASN A 153 1.69 -6.51 -3.61
C ASN A 153 3.07 -6.44 -4.29
N ASP A 154 3.44 -5.30 -4.88
CA ASP A 154 4.69 -5.11 -5.59
C ASP A 154 5.80 -4.62 -4.64
N LEU A 155 6.55 -5.57 -4.10
CA LEU A 155 7.70 -5.33 -3.23
C LEU A 155 9.00 -5.68 -3.95
N GLY A 156 10.07 -4.96 -3.63
CA GLY A 156 11.43 -5.26 -4.06
C GLY A 156 12.02 -6.50 -3.38
N THR A 157 13.28 -6.80 -3.73
CA THR A 157 14.01 -7.97 -3.21
C THR A 157 14.24 -7.89 -1.69
N ASN A 158 14.34 -6.68 -1.14
CA ASN A 158 14.38 -6.40 0.28
C ASN A 158 12.97 -6.20 0.86
N ALA A 159 12.08 -7.16 0.62
CA ALA A 159 10.67 -7.10 1.02
C ALA A 159 10.44 -6.88 2.53
N GLU A 160 11.42 -7.23 3.37
CA GLU A 160 11.35 -7.05 4.83
C GLU A 160 11.41 -5.58 5.24
N LEU A 161 12.26 -4.79 4.56
CA LEU A 161 12.32 -3.34 4.71
C LEU A 161 11.20 -2.66 3.92
N ASP A 162 11.02 -3.09 2.67
CA ASP A 162 10.18 -2.41 1.70
C ASP A 162 8.71 -2.32 2.14
N ARG A 163 8.20 -3.36 2.82
CA ARG A 163 6.85 -3.36 3.37
C ARG A 163 6.62 -2.28 4.45
N CYS A 164 7.67 -1.90 5.20
CA CYS A 164 7.57 -0.82 6.18
C CYS A 164 7.37 0.52 5.48
N CYS A 165 8.15 0.75 4.42
CA CYS A 165 8.03 1.94 3.60
C CYS A 165 6.70 1.99 2.85
N ARG A 166 6.24 0.86 2.29
CA ARG A 166 4.91 0.76 1.64
C ARG A 166 3.78 1.22 2.56
N THR A 167 3.74 0.69 3.78
CA THR A 167 2.69 1.06 4.75
C THR A 167 2.78 2.54 5.14
N HIS A 168 3.99 3.08 5.26
CA HIS A 168 4.21 4.50 5.54
C HIS A 168 3.80 5.41 4.38
N ASP A 169 4.18 5.04 3.15
CA ASP A 169 3.80 5.74 1.93
C ASP A 169 2.29 5.75 1.75
N LEU A 170 1.60 4.65 2.06
CA LEU A 170 0.14 4.55 1.99
C LEU A 170 -0.58 5.11 3.22
N CYS A 171 0.08 6.00 3.98
CA CYS A 171 -0.54 6.71 5.10
C CYS A 171 -1.84 7.42 4.65
N PRO A 172 -2.97 7.15 5.33
CA PRO A 172 -4.27 7.74 4.97
C PRO A 172 -4.32 9.27 5.03
N VAL A 173 -3.50 9.87 5.89
CA VAL A 173 -3.45 11.33 6.10
C VAL A 173 -2.01 11.80 5.89
N LYS A 174 -1.77 12.48 4.78
CA LYS A 174 -0.46 13.02 4.41
C LYS A 174 -0.59 14.27 3.53
N VAL A 175 0.46 15.09 3.50
CA VAL A 175 0.58 16.25 2.61
C VAL A 175 1.87 16.11 1.80
N LYS A 176 1.74 15.85 0.48
CA LYS A 176 2.89 15.65 -0.42
C LYS A 176 3.75 16.92 -0.54
N ALA A 177 5.02 16.75 -0.89
CA ALA A 177 5.98 17.84 -1.10
C ALA A 177 5.42 18.88 -2.09
N TYR A 178 5.54 20.17 -1.76
CA TYR A 178 5.04 21.29 -2.56
C TYR A 178 3.55 21.24 -2.92
N LYS A 179 2.74 20.49 -2.16
CA LYS A 179 1.29 20.40 -2.36
C LYS A 179 0.54 21.02 -1.18
N ARG A 180 -0.70 21.43 -1.47
CA ARG A 180 -1.68 21.91 -0.49
C ARG A 180 -2.71 20.82 -0.22
N ARG A 181 -3.01 20.56 1.04
CA ARG A 181 -4.09 19.67 1.47
C ARG A 181 -4.46 19.98 2.91
N TYR A 182 -5.73 19.81 3.29
CA TYR A 182 -6.18 20.09 4.66
C TYR A 182 -5.90 21.54 5.10
N ASP A 183 -6.01 22.50 4.17
CA ASP A 183 -5.60 23.90 4.35
C ASP A 183 -4.13 24.11 4.78
N LEU A 184 -3.30 23.07 4.73
CA LEU A 184 -1.86 23.11 4.97
C LEU A 184 -1.11 23.09 3.64
N PHE A 185 -0.10 23.95 3.49
CA PHE A 185 0.85 23.87 2.39
C PHE A 185 2.18 23.29 2.88
N ASN A 186 2.62 22.19 2.28
CA ASN A 186 3.90 21.60 2.59
C ASN A 186 5.01 22.24 1.73
N TRP A 187 5.74 23.19 2.32
CA TRP A 187 6.90 23.83 1.69
C TRP A 187 8.16 22.92 1.60
N GLY A 188 8.13 21.75 2.25
CA GLY A 188 9.25 20.82 2.25
C GLY A 188 9.34 19.97 0.98
N VAL A 189 10.54 19.43 0.75
CA VAL A 189 10.84 18.48 -0.34
C VAL A 189 10.35 17.05 -0.06
N TYR A 190 9.95 16.76 1.18
CA TYR A 190 9.47 15.44 1.62
C TYR A 190 7.97 15.46 1.90
N THR A 191 7.29 14.34 1.70
CA THR A 191 5.89 14.15 2.14
C THR A 191 5.82 14.17 3.67
N LYS A 192 4.84 14.89 4.21
CA LYS A 192 4.55 14.94 5.65
C LYS A 192 3.35 14.05 5.95
N SER A 193 3.59 12.89 6.54
CA SER A 193 2.57 11.90 6.91
C SER A 193 1.97 12.19 8.29
N HIS A 194 0.89 11.48 8.66
CA HIS A 194 0.31 11.62 9.99
C HIS A 194 1.26 11.09 11.07
N CYS A 195 1.34 11.75 12.22
CA CYS A 195 2.29 11.37 13.29
C CYS A 195 2.12 9.91 13.77
N ALA A 196 0.89 9.36 13.68
CA ALA A 196 0.62 7.95 13.95
C ALA A 196 1.21 7.00 12.88
N CYS A 197 1.20 7.41 11.60
CA CYS A 197 1.88 6.66 10.53
C CYS A 197 3.39 6.62 10.76
N ASP A 198 3.99 7.74 11.15
CA ASP A 198 5.42 7.79 11.47
C ASP A 198 5.77 6.94 12.70
N GLN A 199 4.85 6.84 13.68
CA GLN A 199 5.01 5.93 14.82
C GLN A 199 4.98 4.47 14.41
N GLU A 200 4.05 4.07 13.54
CA GLU A 200 4.00 2.72 13.01
C GLU A 200 5.21 2.41 12.13
N PHE A 201 5.69 3.40 11.35
CA PHE A 201 6.91 3.27 10.56
C PHE A 201 8.13 3.00 11.44
N TYR A 202 8.31 3.79 12.52
CA TYR A 202 9.35 3.56 13.51
C TYR A 202 9.30 2.14 14.08
N ARG A 203 8.11 1.70 14.53
CA ARG A 203 7.91 0.36 15.11
C ARG A 203 8.22 -0.74 14.09
N CYS A 204 7.82 -0.53 12.83
CA CYS A 204 8.07 -1.48 11.76
C CYS A 204 9.56 -1.65 11.48
N LEU A 205 10.30 -0.54 11.35
CA LEU A 205 11.75 -0.57 11.14
C LEU A 205 12.47 -1.25 12.29
N LYS A 206 12.07 -0.98 13.54
CA LYS A 206 12.63 -1.63 14.73
C LYS A 206 12.38 -3.13 14.79
N ALA A 207 11.24 -3.59 14.27
CA ALA A 207 10.89 -5.00 14.22
C ALA A 207 11.44 -5.71 12.96
N SER A 208 11.99 -4.95 12.01
CA SER A 208 12.49 -5.48 10.74
C SER A 208 13.82 -6.20 10.94
N SER A 209 13.97 -7.38 10.32
CA SER A 209 15.26 -8.08 10.30
C SER A 209 16.16 -7.67 9.12
N ALA A 210 15.77 -6.64 8.35
CA ALA A 210 16.57 -6.14 7.23
C ALA A 210 17.78 -5.34 7.74
N ARG A 211 18.96 -5.57 7.14
CA ARG A 211 20.21 -4.90 7.56
C ARG A 211 20.13 -3.38 7.42
N GLU A 212 19.42 -2.91 6.41
CA GLU A 212 19.31 -1.49 6.06
C GLU A 212 18.22 -0.76 6.88
N ALA A 213 17.41 -1.47 7.68
CA ALA A 213 16.29 -0.88 8.42
C ALA A 213 16.76 0.20 9.41
N ASP A 214 17.86 -0.04 10.12
CA ASP A 214 18.41 0.94 11.05
C ASP A 214 18.98 2.18 10.36
N SER A 215 19.56 2.01 9.16
CA SER A 215 20.04 3.13 8.34
C SER A 215 18.89 3.99 7.85
N VAL A 216 17.80 3.37 7.37
CA VAL A 216 16.57 4.09 6.97
C VAL A 216 15.95 4.82 8.16
N GLY A 217 15.90 4.17 9.31
CA GLY A 217 15.39 4.77 10.54
C GLY A 217 16.18 6.02 10.96
N ARG A 218 17.52 5.93 11.00
CA ARG A 218 18.38 7.08 11.30
C ARG A 218 18.22 8.20 10.27
N LEU A 219 18.17 7.86 8.98
CA LEU A 219 17.97 8.84 7.92
C LEU A 219 16.65 9.61 8.13
N PHE A 220 15.54 8.91 8.36
CA PHE A 220 14.24 9.54 8.50
C PHE A 220 14.09 10.33 9.81
N PHE A 221 14.38 9.71 10.96
CA PHE A 221 14.05 10.26 12.29
C PHE A 221 15.17 11.09 12.94
N ASP A 222 16.43 10.90 12.53
CA ASP A 222 17.57 11.65 13.11
C ASP A 222 18.10 12.73 12.16
N LEU A 223 18.14 12.47 10.85
CA LEU A 223 18.72 13.40 9.87
C LEU A 223 17.69 14.28 9.18
N LEU A 224 16.68 13.68 8.53
CA LEU A 224 15.68 14.44 7.77
C LEU A 224 14.63 15.10 8.67
N GLN A 225 14.24 14.40 9.73
CA GLN A 225 13.27 14.83 10.75
C GLN A 225 12.04 15.54 10.16
N PRO A 226 11.34 14.93 9.19
CA PRO A 226 10.19 15.58 8.57
C PRO A 226 9.12 15.82 9.64
N GLN A 227 8.53 17.01 9.61
CA GLN A 227 7.34 17.28 10.42
C GLN A 227 6.21 16.33 10.03
N CYS A 228 5.44 15.91 11.02
CA CYS A 228 4.26 15.09 10.82
C CYS A 228 2.98 15.93 10.93
N VAL A 229 1.86 15.40 10.47
CA VAL A 229 0.54 16.05 10.54
C VAL A 229 -0.28 15.40 11.66
N GLN A 230 -0.93 16.20 12.51
CA GLN A 230 -1.84 15.68 13.53
C GLN A 230 -2.92 16.70 13.87
N GLY A 231 -4.08 16.24 14.32
CA GLY A 231 -5.22 17.06 14.70
C GLY A 231 -6.54 16.33 14.46
N ARG A 232 -7.68 17.01 14.66
CA ARG A 232 -9.00 16.44 14.38
C ARG A 232 -9.43 16.76 12.95
N VAL A 233 -9.78 15.71 12.20
CA VAL A 233 -10.60 15.80 11.00
C VAL A 233 -12.03 15.44 11.44
N CYS A 234 -13.08 16.11 10.93
CA CYS A 234 -14.47 15.74 11.23
C CYS A 234 -14.62 14.21 11.13
N GLU A 235 -15.26 13.62 12.14
CA GLU A 235 -15.24 12.17 12.35
C GLU A 235 -16.23 11.44 11.43
N PRO A 236 -16.06 10.11 11.22
CA PRO A 236 -16.86 9.31 10.27
C PRO A 236 -18.37 9.32 10.54
N ASP A 237 -18.77 9.56 11.80
CA ASP A 237 -20.17 9.51 12.24
C ASP A 237 -20.85 10.89 12.29
N GLU A 238 -20.18 11.94 11.79
CA GLU A 238 -20.75 13.28 11.75
C GLU A 238 -21.47 13.53 10.41
N PRO A 239 -22.77 13.91 10.42
CA PRO A 239 -23.46 14.33 9.20
C PRO A 239 -22.69 15.45 8.49
N ALA A 240 -22.55 15.36 7.16
CA ALA A 240 -21.77 16.33 6.37
C ALA A 240 -22.24 17.78 6.59
N ASP A 241 -23.55 17.97 6.76
CA ASP A 241 -24.16 19.27 7.06
C ASP A 241 -23.76 19.76 8.47
N ALA A 242 -23.64 18.86 9.46
CA ALA A 242 -23.20 19.21 10.81
C ALA A 242 -21.72 19.62 10.86
N CYS A 243 -20.83 18.91 10.16
CA CYS A 243 -19.42 19.31 10.04
C CYS A 243 -19.29 20.65 9.30
N LEU A 244 -20.08 20.87 8.24
CA LEU A 244 -20.08 22.12 7.47
C LEU A 244 -20.62 23.31 8.30
N GLU A 245 -21.71 23.14 9.05
CA GLU A 245 -22.25 24.18 9.92
C GLU A 245 -21.30 24.53 11.06
N ARG A 246 -20.63 23.55 11.66
CA ARG A 246 -19.61 23.79 12.69
C ARG A 246 -18.33 24.43 12.14
N GLN A 247 -17.96 24.12 10.89
CA GLN A 247 -16.89 24.83 10.18
C GLN A 247 -17.25 26.29 9.90
N LYS A 248 -18.49 26.56 9.47
CA LYS A 248 -19.01 27.93 9.24
C LYS A 248 -19.13 28.74 10.54
N ALA A 249 -19.50 28.09 11.64
CA ALA A 249 -19.58 28.68 12.97
C ALA A 249 -18.20 28.89 13.62
N GLY A 250 -17.11 28.43 12.99
CA GLY A 250 -15.76 28.51 13.54
C GLY A 250 -15.53 27.59 14.75
N GLU A 251 -16.47 26.70 15.05
CA GLU A 251 -16.44 25.73 16.16
C GLU A 251 -15.51 24.55 15.86
N VAL A 252 -15.35 24.22 14.58
CA VAL A 252 -14.37 23.25 14.07
C VAL A 252 -13.45 23.98 13.09
N ALA A 253 -12.14 23.91 13.32
CA ALA A 253 -11.18 24.48 12.38
C ALA A 253 -11.42 23.88 10.97
N LYS A 254 -11.26 24.70 9.92
CA LYS A 254 -10.66 24.27 8.64
C LYS A 254 -9.60 23.23 8.96
N THR A 255 -9.90 21.94 8.80
CA THR A 255 -9.30 20.78 9.50
C THR A 255 -8.31 21.13 10.60
N GLY A 256 -8.56 20.77 11.86
CA GLY A 256 -7.65 21.07 13.00
C GLY A 256 -6.25 20.45 12.93
N LEU A 257 -5.86 19.91 11.78
CA LEU A 257 -4.55 19.41 11.43
C LEU A 257 -3.52 20.55 11.41
N LYS A 258 -2.37 20.30 12.05
CA LYS A 258 -1.18 21.15 12.01
C LYS A 258 0.06 20.30 11.78
N PHE A 259 1.15 20.94 11.36
CA PHE A 259 2.46 20.31 11.34
C PHE A 259 3.06 20.30 12.75
N PHE A 260 3.68 19.19 13.14
CA PHE A 260 4.36 19.01 14.41
C PHE A 260 5.75 18.42 14.18
N ASP A 261 6.71 18.86 14.96
CA ASP A 261 8.04 18.27 14.99
C ASP A 261 7.97 16.90 15.68
N GLN A 262 8.71 15.92 15.16
CA GLN A 262 8.76 14.60 15.76
C GLN A 262 9.80 14.59 16.88
N PRO A 263 9.43 14.27 18.14
CA PRO A 263 10.37 14.28 19.26
C PRO A 263 11.28 13.04 19.32
N ARG A 264 11.08 12.04 18.45
CA ARG A 264 11.69 10.71 18.57
C ARG A 264 12.96 10.61 17.74
N ARG A 265 14.06 10.21 18.39
CA ARG A 265 15.27 9.73 17.74
C ARG A 265 15.21 8.22 17.48
N TYR A 266 15.94 7.75 16.49
CA TYR A 266 15.98 6.34 16.10
C TYR A 266 17.10 5.57 16.80
N GLU A 267 16.73 4.82 17.84
CA GLU A 267 17.71 4.40 18.87
C GLU A 267 18.65 3.22 18.56
N THR A 268 18.73 2.54 17.41
CA THR A 268 19.33 1.17 17.28
C THR A 268 18.91 0.12 18.34
N ALA A 269 18.68 -1.12 17.92
CA ALA A 269 18.54 -2.19 18.92
C ALA A 269 19.89 -2.39 19.62
N PRO A 270 19.93 -2.67 20.94
CA PRO A 270 21.18 -3.07 21.58
C PRO A 270 21.73 -4.30 20.85
N VAL A 271 22.98 -4.22 20.39
CA VAL A 271 23.68 -5.35 19.78
C VAL A 271 23.84 -6.41 20.86
N THR A 272 22.99 -7.43 20.86
CA THR A 272 23.22 -8.63 21.65
C THR A 272 24.36 -9.39 20.98
N VAL A 273 25.59 -9.12 21.40
CA VAL A 273 26.73 -9.99 21.10
C VAL A 273 26.44 -11.29 21.83
N SER A 274 25.89 -12.28 21.13
CA SER A 274 25.94 -13.66 21.58
C SER A 274 27.42 -14.03 21.64
N ALA A 275 28.00 -13.97 22.83
CA ALA A 275 29.31 -14.53 23.10
C ALA A 275 29.24 -16.02 22.77
N GLY A 276 29.71 -16.39 21.58
CA GLY A 276 30.02 -17.77 21.24
C GLY A 276 31.11 -18.22 22.21
N ALA A 277 30.79 -19.22 23.01
CA ALA A 277 31.75 -19.92 23.83
C ALA A 277 32.91 -20.39 22.95
N GLY A 278 34.09 -19.82 23.16
CA GLY A 278 35.33 -20.36 22.64
C GLY A 278 35.67 -21.62 23.41
N ASN A 279 35.56 -22.77 22.75
CA ASN A 279 36.29 -23.97 23.15
C ASN A 279 37.53 -24.05 22.27
N TYR A 280 38.67 -23.71 22.86
CA TYR A 280 39.97 -24.23 22.46
C TYR A 280 40.36 -25.25 23.54
N ASP A 281 40.23 -26.53 23.21
CA ASP A 281 41.05 -27.60 23.77
C ASP A 281 42.20 -27.88 22.78
#